data_AF-A0A918JFH6-F1
#
_entry.id   AF-A0A918JFH6-F1
#
_cell.length_a   1.000
_cell.length_b   1.000
_cell.length_c   1.000
_cell.angle_alpha   90.00
_cell.angle_beta   90.00
_cell.angle_gamma   90.00
#
_symmetry.space_group_name_H-M   'P 1'
#
loop_
_entity.id
_entity.type
_entity.pdbx_description
1 polymer ?
#
loop_
_entity_poly.entity_id
_entity_poly.type
_entity_poly.pdbx_seq_one_letter_code
_entity_poly.pdbx_strand_id
1 'polypeptide(L)'
;MDNFCLPADLAGSFSNGIHSFSFAMRWGDMDMLGHLNNTVYFRAMEEARIEFINAIRPYFEAGTGVVVGHLSCDFLRPMNYPGNALVMHELTRIGRSSMEHKITIEKEGEPGVVYASARSVLVLSNLATGRSCSWSEQMREVIQQLFSQD
;
A
#
# COMPACT_ATOMS: atom_id res chain seq x y z
N MET A 1 -5.40 27.76 3.38
CA MET A 1 -5.26 26.37 2.94
C MET A 1 -4.04 25.86 3.67
N ASP A 2 -4.21 25.00 4.67
CA ASP A 2 -3.07 24.40 5.35
C ASP A 2 -2.39 23.47 4.36
N ASN A 3 -1.12 23.73 4.07
CA ASN A 3 -0.33 22.86 3.20
C ASN A 3 -0.28 21.47 3.87
N PHE A 4 -0.71 20.45 3.13
CA PHE A 4 -0.49 19.06 3.51
C PHE A 4 1.00 18.88 3.85
N CYS A 5 1.27 18.31 5.02
CA CYS A 5 2.62 17.95 5.43
C CYS A 5 2.60 16.46 5.76
N LEU A 6 3.46 15.71 5.08
CA LEU A 6 3.70 14.30 5.39
C LEU A 6 4.13 14.20 6.87
N PRO A 7 3.54 13.26 7.64
CA PRO A 7 4.05 12.93 8.97
C PRO A 7 5.55 12.62 8.90
N ALA A 8 6.34 13.12 9.86
CA ALA A 8 7.80 13.02 9.82
C ALA A 8 8.31 11.57 9.87
N ASP A 9 7.53 10.66 10.45
CA ASP A 9 7.77 9.22 10.48
C ASP A 9 7.55 8.53 9.13
N LEU A 10 6.88 9.19 8.19
CA LEU A 10 6.68 8.75 6.80
C LEU A 10 7.61 9.48 5.82
N ALA A 11 8.50 10.34 6.33
CA ALA A 11 9.47 11.03 5.51
C ALA A 11 10.44 10.01 4.87
N GLY A 12 10.47 9.98 3.54
CA GLY A 12 11.27 9.01 2.77
C GLY A 12 10.52 7.73 2.38
N SER A 13 9.34 7.46 2.94
CA SER A 13 8.47 6.36 2.47
C SER A 13 7.82 6.69 1.13
N PHE A 14 7.78 7.96 0.72
CA PHE A 14 7.31 8.41 -0.59
C PHE A 14 8.45 9.05 -1.38
N SER A 15 8.65 8.60 -2.62
CA SER A 15 9.60 9.21 -3.56
C SER A 15 9.18 8.92 -5.00
N ASN A 16 9.27 9.91 -5.89
CA ASN A 16 8.93 9.77 -7.32
C ASN A 16 7.59 9.04 -7.54
N GLY A 17 6.53 9.48 -6.85
CA GLY A 17 5.19 8.91 -6.94
C GLY A 17 5.04 7.45 -6.46
N ILE A 18 6.02 6.93 -5.72
CA ILE A 18 6.02 5.57 -5.18
C ILE A 18 6.05 5.62 -3.65
N HIS A 19 5.11 4.91 -3.02
CA HIS A 19 5.18 4.59 -1.60
C HIS A 19 5.94 3.28 -1.41
N SER A 20 6.97 3.27 -0.56
CA SER A 20 7.83 2.11 -0.28
C SER A 20 7.76 1.74 1.20
N PHE A 21 7.63 0.45 1.48
CA PHE A 21 7.53 -0.09 2.84
C PHE A 21 8.44 -1.30 3.01
N SER A 22 9.22 -1.32 4.10
CA SER A 22 10.11 -2.44 4.43
C SER A 22 9.42 -3.42 5.40
N PHE A 23 9.07 -4.61 4.90
CA PHE A 23 8.51 -5.67 5.71
C PHE A 23 9.61 -6.62 6.19
N ALA A 24 9.90 -6.60 7.49
CA ALA A 24 10.89 -7.48 8.10
C ALA A 24 10.40 -8.93 8.16
N MET A 25 11.01 -9.81 7.36
CA MET A 25 10.63 -11.22 7.34
C MET A 25 11.03 -11.92 8.63
N ARG A 26 10.16 -12.80 9.11
CA ARG A 26 10.43 -13.70 10.23
C ARG A 26 10.74 -15.09 9.70
N TRP A 27 11.56 -15.84 10.43
CA TRP A 27 11.81 -17.24 10.09
C TRP A 27 10.51 -18.05 9.95
N GLY A 28 9.54 -17.79 10.83
CA GLY A 28 8.22 -18.44 10.81
C GLY A 28 7.25 -17.96 9.71
N ASP A 29 7.64 -17.00 8.88
CA ASP A 29 6.86 -16.60 7.70
C ASP A 29 7.08 -17.56 6.52
N MET A 30 8.10 -18.41 6.58
CA MET A 30 8.32 -19.46 5.58
C MET A 30 7.39 -20.66 5.83
N ASP A 31 6.95 -21.28 4.74
CA ASP A 31 6.23 -22.55 4.81
C ASP A 31 7.17 -23.77 4.76
N MET A 32 6.59 -24.97 4.73
CA MET A 32 7.32 -26.24 4.72
C MET A 32 8.26 -26.39 3.50
N LEU A 33 8.02 -25.67 2.41
CA LEU A 33 8.88 -25.70 1.22
C LEU A 33 10.08 -24.75 1.34
N GLY A 34 10.23 -24.05 2.48
CA GLY A 34 11.37 -23.21 2.78
C GLY A 34 11.31 -21.82 2.14
N HIS A 35 10.17 -21.43 1.56
CA HIS A 35 9.95 -20.11 0.96
C HIS A 35 8.89 -19.35 1.75
N LEU A 36 8.88 -18.03 1.59
CA LEU A 36 7.88 -17.14 2.18
C LEU A 36 6.48 -17.62 1.76
N ASN A 37 5.62 -17.87 2.75
CA ASN A 37 4.27 -18.34 2.47
C ASN A 37 3.50 -17.28 1.67
N ASN A 38 2.72 -17.71 0.68
CA ASN A 38 1.98 -16.81 -0.21
C ASN A 38 1.09 -15.79 0.55
N THR A 39 0.54 -16.18 1.71
CA THR A 39 -0.30 -15.29 2.53
C THR A 39 0.47 -14.13 3.14
N VAL A 40 1.78 -14.27 3.33
CA VAL A 40 2.64 -13.24 3.94
C VAL A 40 2.85 -12.06 3.00
N TYR A 41 2.85 -12.29 1.68
CA TYR A 41 2.87 -11.18 0.71
C TYR A 41 1.65 -10.26 0.88
N PHE A 42 0.47 -10.83 1.14
CA PHE A 42 -0.73 -10.05 1.40
C PHE A 42 -0.68 -9.30 2.75
N ARG A 43 -0.04 -9.88 3.76
CA ARG A 43 0.23 -9.20 5.04
C ARG A 43 1.21 -8.04 4.86
N ALA A 44 2.28 -8.24 4.08
CA ALA A 44 3.22 -7.16 3.77
C ALA A 44 2.54 -6.00 3.04
N MET A 45 1.67 -6.29 2.06
CA MET A 45 0.84 -5.28 1.40
C MET A 45 -0.21 -4.63 2.31
N GLU A 46 -0.64 -5.31 3.37
CA GLU A 46 -1.54 -4.76 4.38
C GLU A 46 -0.83 -3.75 5.27
N GLU A 47 0.31 -4.12 5.85
CA GLU A 47 1.13 -3.23 6.67
C GLU A 47 1.52 -1.97 5.88
N ALA A 48 2.05 -2.14 4.66
CA ALA A 48 2.39 -1.04 3.77
C ALA A 48 1.18 -0.14 3.47
N ARG A 49 0.00 -0.73 3.28
CA ARG A 49 -1.23 0.04 3.03
C ARG A 49 -1.69 0.82 4.26
N ILE A 50 -1.58 0.24 5.45
CA ILE A 50 -1.96 0.92 6.68
C ILE A 50 -1.08 2.14 6.92
N GLU A 51 0.22 2.08 6.58
CA GLU A 51 1.14 3.21 6.65
C GLU A 51 0.62 4.44 5.88
N PHE A 52 0.41 4.32 4.56
CA PHE A 52 -0.09 5.46 3.79
C PHE A 52 -1.56 5.83 4.11
N ILE A 53 -2.40 4.87 4.51
CA ILE A 53 -3.78 5.18 4.93
C ILE A 53 -3.75 6.07 6.17
N ASN A 54 -2.85 5.80 7.13
CA ASN A 54 -2.72 6.64 8.31
C ASN A 54 -2.29 8.06 7.96
N ALA A 55 -1.49 8.26 6.90
CA ALA A 55 -1.13 9.59 6.41
C ALA A 55 -2.35 10.40 5.93
N ILE A 56 -3.32 9.75 5.30
CA ILE A 56 -4.53 10.40 4.76
C ILE A 56 -5.74 10.37 5.71
N ARG A 57 -5.66 9.56 6.78
CA ARG A 57 -6.73 9.38 7.76
C ARG A 57 -7.25 10.69 8.39
N PRO A 58 -6.42 11.72 8.67
CA PRO A 58 -6.91 13.00 9.19
C PRO A 58 -7.95 13.69 8.29
N TYR A 59 -7.97 13.36 7.00
CA TYR A 59 -8.88 13.93 6.01
C TYR A 59 -10.19 13.13 5.86
N PHE A 60 -10.37 12.05 6.63
CA PHE A 60 -11.56 11.21 6.55
C PHE A 60 -12.74 11.92 7.20
N GLU A 61 -13.89 11.89 6.52
CA GLU A 61 -15.15 12.27 7.13
C GLU A 61 -15.54 11.26 8.22
N ALA A 62 -16.18 11.74 9.28
CA ALA A 62 -16.61 10.88 10.38
C ALA A 62 -17.50 9.73 9.88
N GLY A 63 -17.20 8.51 10.31
CA GLY A 63 -17.93 7.31 9.90
C GLY A 63 -17.58 6.78 8.51
N THR A 64 -16.56 7.33 7.84
CA THR A 64 -16.00 6.77 6.61
C THR A 64 -14.72 5.97 6.88
N GLY A 65 -14.41 5.05 5.99
CA GLY A 65 -13.18 4.26 6.04
C GLY A 65 -12.86 3.60 4.71
N VAL A 66 -11.61 3.17 4.56
CA VAL A 66 -11.15 2.48 3.35
C VAL A 66 -11.29 0.98 3.53
N VAL A 67 -11.88 0.32 2.54
CA VAL A 67 -11.97 -1.14 2.45
C VAL A 67 -11.27 -1.64 1.19
N VAL A 68 -10.80 -2.88 1.22
CA VAL A 68 -10.20 -3.54 0.06
C VAL A 68 -11.32 -4.10 -0.82
N GLY A 69 -11.49 -3.54 -2.03
CA GLY A 69 -12.45 -4.03 -3.02
C GLY A 69 -11.86 -5.07 -3.97
N HIS A 70 -10.54 -5.04 -4.20
CA HIS A 70 -9.80 -6.04 -4.96
C HIS A 70 -8.37 -6.14 -4.45
N LEU A 71 -7.82 -7.36 -4.41
CA LEU A 71 -6.42 -7.61 -4.15
C LEU A 71 -5.99 -8.88 -4.88
N SER A 72 -4.92 -8.80 -5.68
CA SER A 72 -4.34 -9.94 -6.40
C SER A 72 -2.82 -9.87 -6.37
N CYS A 73 -2.17 -11.04 -6.47
CA CYS A 73 -0.72 -11.16 -6.42
C CYS A 73 -0.27 -12.32 -7.33
N ASP A 74 0.66 -12.03 -8.24
CA ASP A 74 1.39 -12.99 -9.04
C ASP A 74 2.76 -13.23 -8.40
N PHE A 75 3.03 -14.47 -8.01
CA PHE A 75 4.28 -14.90 -7.39
C PHE A 75 5.30 -15.31 -8.46
N LEU A 76 6.23 -14.42 -8.77
CA LEU A 76 7.15 -14.59 -9.89
C LEU A 76 8.39 -15.39 -9.50
N ARG A 77 8.85 -15.23 -8.25
CA ARG A 77 10.03 -15.88 -7.69
C ARG A 77 9.80 -16.22 -6.23
N PRO A 78 10.30 -17.36 -5.74
CA PRO A 78 10.25 -17.67 -4.31
C PRO A 78 11.19 -16.74 -3.53
N MET A 79 10.73 -16.19 -2.41
CA MET A 79 11.57 -15.39 -1.49
C MET A 79 11.90 -16.19 -0.23
N ASN A 80 13.12 -16.09 0.29
CA ASN A 80 13.55 -16.79 1.51
C ASN A 80 14.01 -15.82 2.60
N TYR A 81 13.75 -16.17 3.86
CA TYR A 81 14.43 -15.59 5.02
C TYR A 81 15.92 -15.96 5.03
N PRO A 82 16.84 -15.12 5.53
CA PRO A 82 16.63 -13.78 6.11
C PRO A 82 16.53 -12.67 5.06
N GLY A 83 16.03 -11.51 5.51
CA GLY A 83 15.95 -10.27 4.74
C GLY A 83 14.62 -9.55 4.95
N ASN A 84 14.43 -8.46 4.21
CA ASN A 84 13.19 -7.69 4.19
C ASN A 84 12.56 -7.74 2.80
N ALA A 85 11.23 -7.79 2.75
CA ALA A 85 10.48 -7.59 1.53
C ALA A 85 10.16 -6.10 1.37
N LEU A 86 10.63 -5.49 0.29
CA LEU A 86 10.34 -4.10 -0.06
C LEU A 86 9.04 -4.06 -0.88
N VAL A 87 7.98 -3.53 -0.29
CA VAL A 87 6.67 -3.37 -0.93
C VAL A 87 6.57 -1.97 -1.51
N MET A 88 6.37 -1.85 -2.81
CA MET A 88 6.24 -0.57 -3.51
C MET A 88 4.85 -0.42 -4.11
N HIS A 89 4.14 0.66 -3.75
CA HIS A 89 2.83 1.02 -4.29
C HIS A 89 2.97 2.20 -5.26
N GLU A 90 2.46 2.01 -6.47
CA GLU A 90 2.33 3.03 -7.50
C GLU A 90 0.84 3.32 -7.69
N LEU A 91 0.41 4.56 -7.51
CA LEU A 91 -0.97 4.97 -7.74
C LEU A 91 -1.25 5.05 -9.24
N THR A 92 -2.11 4.18 -9.74
CA THR A 92 -2.42 4.09 -11.18
C THR A 92 -3.71 4.81 -11.56
N ARG A 93 -4.65 4.94 -10.63
CA ARG A 93 -5.95 5.58 -10.89
C ARG A 93 -6.62 6.04 -9.60
N ILE A 94 -7.21 7.23 -9.63
CA ILE A 94 -8.20 7.68 -8.64
C ILE A 94 -9.57 7.77 -9.34
N GLY A 95 -10.52 6.96 -8.89
CA GLY A 95 -11.93 7.02 -9.28
C GLY A 95 -12.74 7.93 -8.36
N ARG A 96 -14.07 7.93 -8.51
CA ARG A 96 -14.97 8.72 -7.65
C ARG A 96 -14.89 8.30 -6.17
N SER A 97 -14.90 6.99 -5.92
CA SER A 97 -14.96 6.39 -4.58
C SER A 97 -13.89 5.33 -4.37
N SER A 98 -12.92 5.23 -5.28
CA SER A 98 -11.88 4.21 -5.24
C SER A 98 -10.53 4.74 -5.68
N MET A 99 -9.47 4.04 -5.30
CA MET A 99 -8.12 4.25 -5.82
C MET A 99 -7.46 2.90 -6.11
N GLU A 100 -6.65 2.85 -7.15
CA GLU A 100 -6.03 1.64 -7.66
C GLU A 100 -4.51 1.75 -7.62
N HIS A 101 -3.88 0.73 -7.04
CA HIS A 101 -2.42 0.63 -7.01
C HIS A 101 -1.95 -0.57 -7.83
N LYS A 102 -0.89 -0.34 -8.60
CA LYS A 102 0.04 -1.39 -8.98
C LYS A 102 1.04 -1.55 -7.84
N ILE A 103 1.38 -2.78 -7.51
CA ILE A 103 2.28 -3.12 -6.42
C ILE A 103 3.39 -4.01 -6.97
N THR A 104 4.62 -3.74 -6.57
CA THR A 104 5.77 -4.60 -6.81
C THR A 104 6.43 -4.93 -5.49
N ILE A 105 6.86 -6.17 -5.32
CA ILE A 105 7.56 -6.62 -4.12
C ILE A 105 8.93 -7.13 -4.53
N GLU A 106 9.97 -6.53 -3.95
CA GLU A 106 11.37 -6.90 -4.12
C GLU A 106 11.95 -7.40 -2.79
N LYS A 107 13.17 -7.92 -2.83
CA LYS A 107 13.96 -8.17 -1.62
C LYS A 107 15.00 -7.05 -1.51
N GLU A 108 15.12 -6.39 -0.36
CA GLU A 108 16.01 -5.21 -0.22
C GLU A 108 17.48 -5.47 -0.56
N GLY A 109 17.96 -6.70 -0.42
CA GLY A 109 19.32 -7.10 -0.81
C GLY A 109 19.53 -7.32 -2.31
N GLU A 110 18.47 -7.22 -3.12
CA GLU A 110 18.45 -7.54 -4.55
C GLU A 110 17.61 -6.50 -5.34
N PRO A 111 18.04 -5.22 -5.35
CA PRO A 111 17.26 -4.15 -5.96
C PRO A 111 17.04 -4.39 -7.46
N GLY A 112 15.80 -4.15 -7.92
CA GLY A 112 15.36 -4.38 -9.30
C GLY A 112 14.94 -5.82 -9.60
N VAL A 113 15.08 -6.75 -8.65
CA VAL A 113 14.58 -8.12 -8.80
C VAL A 113 13.17 -8.21 -8.22
N VAL A 114 12.17 -8.22 -9.10
CA VAL A 114 10.76 -8.33 -8.70
C VAL A 114 10.42 -9.77 -8.31
N TYR A 115 10.08 -10.00 -7.04
CA TYR A 115 9.66 -11.31 -6.54
C TYR A 115 8.16 -11.55 -6.70
N ALA A 116 7.35 -10.49 -6.58
CA ALA A 116 5.92 -10.55 -6.84
C ALA A 116 5.40 -9.26 -7.46
N SER A 117 4.36 -9.38 -8.28
CA SER A 117 3.59 -8.25 -8.82
C SER A 117 2.16 -8.35 -8.35
N ALA A 118 1.58 -7.25 -7.89
CA ALA A 118 0.26 -7.24 -7.30
C ALA A 118 -0.55 -6.03 -7.75
N ARG A 119 -1.86 -6.10 -7.50
CA ARG A 119 -2.81 -5.02 -7.78
C ARG A 119 -3.79 -4.91 -6.63
N SER A 120 -4.07 -3.69 -6.20
CA SER A 120 -5.10 -3.42 -5.20
C SER A 120 -6.08 -2.35 -5.67
N VAL A 121 -7.35 -2.53 -5.32
CA VAL A 121 -8.38 -1.48 -5.44
C VAL A 121 -8.93 -1.21 -4.05
N LEU A 122 -8.75 0.01 -3.58
CA LEU A 122 -9.24 0.50 -2.30
C LEU A 122 -10.48 1.35 -2.53
N VAL A 123 -11.50 1.18 -1.69
CA VAL A 123 -12.80 1.83 -1.82
C VAL A 123 -13.11 2.60 -0.56
N LEU A 124 -13.40 3.89 -0.67
CA LEU A 124 -13.93 4.66 0.45
C LEU A 124 -15.39 4.27 0.68
N SER A 125 -15.72 3.91 1.91
CA SER A 125 -17.02 3.40 2.30
C SER A 125 -17.56 4.10 3.54
N ASN A 126 -18.87 4.30 3.57
CA ASN A 126 -19.59 4.62 4.79
C ASN A 126 -19.68 3.35 5.65
N LEU A 127 -19.07 3.37 6.83
CA LEU A 127 -18.90 2.19 7.67
C LEU A 127 -20.21 1.69 8.30
N ALA A 128 -21.20 2.57 8.46
CA ALA A 128 -22.51 2.20 8.98
C ALA A 128 -23.36 1.44 7.95
N THR A 129 -23.23 1.77 6.67
CA THR A 129 -24.07 1.23 5.59
C THR A 129 -23.36 0.22 4.69
N GLY A 130 -22.03 0.18 4.73
CA GLY A 130 -21.20 -0.63 3.82
C GLY A 130 -21.21 -0.15 2.37
N ARG A 131 -21.80 1.01 2.07
CA ARG A 131 -21.88 1.57 0.72
C ARG A 131 -20.69 2.47 0.43
N SER A 132 -20.25 2.49 -0.83
CA SER A 132 -19.18 3.39 -1.26
C SER A 132 -19.62 4.86 -1.22
N CYS A 133 -18.69 5.74 -0.85
CA CYS A 133 -18.88 7.19 -0.87
C CYS A 133 -17.73 7.85 -1.61
N SER A 134 -17.96 9.07 -2.11
CA SER A 134 -16.95 9.78 -2.89
C SER A 134 -15.80 10.25 -2.00
N TRP A 135 -14.59 10.30 -2.54
CA TRP A 135 -13.51 11.07 -1.92
C TRP A 135 -13.93 12.55 -1.83
N SER A 136 -13.63 13.22 -0.72
CA SER A 136 -13.72 14.68 -0.67
C SER A 136 -12.64 15.28 -1.59
N GLU A 137 -12.84 16.52 -2.04
CA GLU A 137 -11.85 17.18 -2.92
C GLU A 137 -10.50 17.28 -2.22
N GLN A 138 -10.50 17.66 -0.93
CA GLN A 138 -9.30 17.74 -0.11
C GLN A 138 -8.56 16.40 -0.02
N MET A 139 -9.27 15.29 0.18
CA MET A 139 -8.61 13.99 0.26
C MET A 139 -8.03 13.57 -1.09
N ARG A 140 -8.72 13.90 -2.18
CA ARG A 140 -8.22 13.65 -3.53
C ARG A 140 -6.92 14.40 -3.79
N GLU A 141 -6.85 15.68 -3.43
CA GLU A 141 -5.64 16.50 -3.53
C GLU A 141 -4.50 15.91 -2.71
N VAL A 142 -4.75 15.51 -1.47
CA VAL A 142 -3.74 14.88 -0.59
C VAL A 142 -3.22 13.57 -1.18
N ILE A 143 -4.11 12.68 -1.67
CA ILE A 143 -3.70 11.42 -2.31
C ILE A 143 -2.84 11.72 -3.54
N GLN A 144 -3.21 12.71 -4.35
CA GLN A 144 -2.42 13.10 -5.54
C GLN A 144 -1.05 13.65 -5.17
N GLN A 145 -0.95 14.45 -4.10
CA GLN A 145 0.32 14.98 -3.60
C GLN A 145 1.22 13.88 -3.03
N LEU A 146 0.66 12.88 -2.35
CA LEU A 146 1.43 11.76 -1.83
C LEU A 146 2.11 10.95 -2.94
N PHE A 147 1.42 10.76 -4.06
CA PHE A 147 1.90 9.97 -5.19
C PHE A 147 2.34 10.85 -6.38
N SER A 148 2.71 12.12 -6.16
CA SER A 148 3.26 12.97 -7.19
C SER A 148 4.71 12.61 -7.52
N GLN A 149 5.12 12.86 -8.76
CA GLN A 149 6.47 12.63 -9.27
C GLN A 149 7.45 13.79 -8.97
N ASP A 150 7.04 14.75 -8.14
CA ASP A 150 7.76 15.99 -7.82
C ASP A 150 8.23 16.04 -6.36
#